data_AF-A0A965UDP6-F1
#
_entry.id   AF-A0A965UDP6-F1
#
_cell.length_a   1.000
_cell.length_b   1.000
_cell.length_c   1.000
_cell.angle_alpha   90.00
_cell.angle_beta   90.00
_cell.angle_gamma   90.00
#
_symmetry.space_group_name_H-M   'P 1'
#
loop_
_entity.id
_entity.type
_entity.pdbx_description
1 polymer ?
#
loop_
_entity_poly.entity_id
_entity_poly.type
_entity_poly.pdbx_seq_one_letter_code
_entity_poly.pdbx_strand_id
1 'polypeptide(L)'
;MKKEMFTIEYPLENSSENLLWTMIGDPLGLALWFSEGVTVDKNEYTFSWDDHYQTAILQEVREGKNIRFQWEEDKDTDAYFQLEIITQDLSGHIGLLVTDFAAAKDKDDAIMLWNKQIDDLRRKAGM
;
A
#
# COMPACT_ATOMS: atom_id res chain seq x y z
N MET A 1 12.04 -19.00 3.58
CA MET A 1 12.35 -18.40 4.91
C MET A 1 11.03 -17.85 5.45
N LYS A 2 10.80 -17.88 6.76
CA LYS A 2 9.54 -17.35 7.32
C LYS A 2 9.51 -15.82 7.14
N LYS A 3 8.46 -15.29 6.51
CA LYS A 3 8.21 -13.84 6.48
C LYS A 3 7.65 -13.40 7.84
N GLU A 4 8.08 -12.24 8.33
CA GLU A 4 7.63 -11.65 9.58
C GLU A 4 6.90 -10.34 9.28
N MET A 5 5.77 -10.13 9.97
CA MET A 5 4.97 -8.91 9.84
C MET A 5 5.73 -7.71 10.38
N PHE A 6 5.64 -6.59 9.68
CA PHE A 6 6.06 -5.28 10.17
C PHE A 6 5.07 -4.21 9.73
N THR A 7 5.13 -3.07 10.40
CA THR A 7 4.30 -1.91 10.10
C THR A 7 5.14 -0.65 10.00
N ILE A 8 4.74 0.26 9.12
CA ILE A 8 5.35 1.58 8.97
C ILE A 8 4.23 2.62 8.99
N GLU A 9 4.39 3.64 9.83
CA GLU A 9 3.46 4.76 9.91
C GLU A 9 4.04 5.94 9.13
N TYR A 10 3.25 6.46 8.18
CA TYR A 10 3.58 7.62 7.38
C TYR A 10 2.65 8.79 7.71
N PRO A 11 3.12 9.81 8.42
CA PRO A 11 2.37 11.04 8.61
C PRO A 11 2.18 11.78 7.28
N LEU A 12 0.95 12.19 6.99
CA LEU A 12 0.54 12.86 5.75
C LEU A 12 -0.33 14.09 6.08
N GLU A 13 0.18 14.96 6.94
CA GLU A 13 -0.54 16.07 7.60
C GLU A 13 -1.26 17.05 6.64
N ASN A 14 -0.77 17.20 5.41
CA ASN A 14 -1.38 18.07 4.38
C ASN A 14 -2.44 17.37 3.51
N SER A 15 -2.88 16.17 3.89
CA SER A 15 -3.83 15.36 3.13
C SER A 15 -5.24 15.36 3.74
N SER A 16 -6.18 14.70 3.07
CA SER A 16 -7.53 14.42 3.57
C SER A 16 -7.85 12.93 3.41
N GLU A 17 -8.78 12.41 4.22
CA GLU A 17 -9.21 11.00 4.14
C GLU A 17 -9.67 10.64 2.72
N ASN A 18 -10.47 11.51 2.10
CA ASN A 18 -10.96 11.32 0.74
C ASN A 18 -9.83 11.25 -0.30
N LEU A 19 -8.82 12.11 -0.17
CA LEU A 19 -7.67 12.09 -1.07
C LEU A 19 -6.87 10.80 -0.88
N LEU A 20 -6.55 10.43 0.36
CA LEU A 20 -5.83 9.17 0.63
C LEU A 20 -6.61 7.96 0.12
N TRP A 21 -7.93 7.94 0.34
CA TRP A 21 -8.77 6.86 -0.15
C TRP A 21 -8.75 6.77 -1.67
N THR A 22 -8.81 7.91 -2.37
CA THR A 22 -8.67 7.95 -3.83
C THR A 22 -7.32 7.38 -4.27
N MET A 23 -6.24 7.65 -3.53
CA MET A 23 -4.89 7.19 -3.88
C MET A 23 -4.65 5.69 -3.61
N ILE A 24 -5.35 5.09 -2.65
CA ILE A 24 -5.11 3.68 -2.25
C ILE A 24 -6.23 2.72 -2.67
N GLY A 25 -7.47 3.21 -2.76
CA GLY A 25 -8.67 2.40 -2.99
C GLY A 25 -9.07 2.29 -4.47
N ASP A 26 -8.53 3.16 -5.33
CA ASP A 26 -8.80 3.16 -6.77
C ASP A 26 -7.59 2.65 -7.57
N PRO A 27 -7.77 1.79 -8.59
CA PRO A 27 -6.66 1.31 -9.44
C PRO A 27 -5.86 2.44 -10.12
N LEU A 28 -6.52 3.50 -10.58
CA LEU A 28 -5.83 4.66 -11.16
C LEU A 28 -5.06 5.42 -10.08
N GLY A 29 -5.61 5.52 -8.87
CA GLY A 29 -4.91 6.06 -7.71
C GLY A 29 -3.62 5.30 -7.42
N LEU A 30 -3.68 3.98 -7.33
CA LEU A 30 -2.52 3.11 -7.12
C LEU A 30 -1.48 3.26 -8.24
N ALA A 31 -1.92 3.37 -9.50
CA ALA A 31 -1.04 3.58 -10.65
C ALA A 31 -0.35 4.96 -10.70
N LEU A 32 -0.71 5.90 -9.83
CA LEU A 32 -0.03 7.20 -9.76
C LEU A 32 1.27 7.16 -8.95
N TRP A 33 1.39 6.23 -7.99
CA TRP A 33 2.48 6.26 -6.99
C TRP A 33 3.02 4.88 -6.57
N PHE A 34 2.19 3.83 -6.56
CA PHE A 34 2.61 2.51 -6.07
C PHE A 34 3.29 1.70 -7.18
N SER A 35 2.71 1.74 -8.39
CA SER A 35 3.22 1.14 -9.61
C SER A 35 3.00 2.06 -10.81
N GLU A 36 3.59 1.73 -11.97
CA GLU A 36 3.41 2.51 -13.20
C GLU A 36 2.10 2.18 -13.92
N GLY A 37 1.61 0.95 -13.72
CA GLY A 37 0.35 0.48 -14.25
C GLY A 37 -0.33 -0.46 -13.26
N VAL A 38 -1.66 -0.45 -13.31
CA VAL A 38 -2.54 -1.35 -12.56
C VAL A 38 -3.62 -1.83 -13.52
N THR A 39 -3.72 -3.14 -13.70
CA THR A 39 -4.85 -3.78 -14.38
C THR A 39 -5.62 -4.63 -13.39
N VAL A 40 -6.94 -4.70 -13.56
CA VAL A 40 -7.82 -5.41 -12.63
C VAL A 40 -8.72 -6.36 -13.41
N ASP A 41 -8.69 -7.64 -13.05
CA ASP A 41 -9.70 -8.63 -13.43
C ASP A 41 -10.36 -9.19 -12.17
N LYS A 42 -11.63 -8.84 -11.96
CA LYS A 42 -12.39 -9.15 -10.73
C LYS A 42 -11.68 -8.67 -9.46
N ASN A 43 -11.00 -9.57 -8.76
CA ASN A 43 -10.27 -9.33 -7.53
C ASN A 43 -8.75 -9.50 -7.71
N GLU A 44 -8.28 -9.73 -8.92
CA GLU A 44 -6.86 -9.85 -9.25
C GLU A 44 -6.34 -8.50 -9.75
N TYR A 45 -5.33 -7.97 -9.07
CA TYR A 45 -4.66 -6.72 -9.39
C TYR A 45 -3.28 -7.06 -9.92
N THR A 46 -2.99 -6.71 -11.16
CA THR A 46 -1.63 -6.83 -11.71
C THR A 46 -0.97 -5.47 -11.70
N PHE A 47 0.11 -5.35 -10.94
CA PHE A 47 0.94 -4.17 -10.85
C PHE A 47 2.14 -4.30 -11.80
N SER A 48 2.50 -3.22 -12.50
CA SER A 48 3.63 -3.21 -13.43
C SER A 48 4.66 -2.12 -13.09
N TRP A 49 5.94 -2.47 -13.21
CA TRP A 49 7.10 -1.56 -13.08
C TRP A 49 8.08 -1.87 -14.22
N ASP A 50 8.22 -0.97 -15.19
CA ASP A 50 8.96 -1.23 -16.42
C ASP A 50 8.51 -2.56 -17.08
N ASP A 51 9.42 -3.53 -17.19
CA ASP A 51 9.17 -4.87 -17.74
C ASP A 51 8.79 -5.93 -16.67
N HIS A 52 8.62 -5.53 -15.41
CA HIS A 52 8.26 -6.42 -14.30
C HIS A 52 6.79 -6.32 -13.95
N TYR A 53 6.17 -7.46 -13.69
CA TYR A 53 4.75 -7.58 -13.37
C TYR A 53 4.58 -8.46 -12.13
N GLN A 54 3.68 -8.05 -11.23
CA GLN A 54 3.33 -8.85 -10.06
C GLN A 54 1.83 -8.79 -9.80
N THR A 55 1.23 -9.96 -9.59
CA THR A 55 -0.21 -10.11 -9.33
C THR A 55 -0.46 -10.23 -7.83
N ALA A 56 -1.47 -9.52 -7.34
CA ALA A 56 -2.01 -9.66 -6.00
C ALA A 56 -3.53 -9.89 -6.04
N ILE A 57 -4.01 -10.65 -5.07
CA ILE A 57 -5.43 -10.90 -4.86
C ILE A 57 -5.95 -9.93 -3.79
N LEU A 58 -6.99 -9.19 -4.12
CA LEU A 58 -7.70 -8.33 -3.18
C LEU A 58 -8.43 -9.18 -2.13
N GLN A 59 -8.10 -8.96 -0.86
CA GLN A 59 -8.60 -9.73 0.29
C GLN A 59 -9.68 -8.96 1.08
N GLU A 60 -9.49 -7.66 1.29
CA GLU A 60 -10.41 -6.84 2.07
C GLU A 60 -10.44 -5.41 1.52
N VAL A 61 -11.65 -4.84 1.48
CA VAL A 61 -11.88 -3.41 1.26
C VAL A 61 -12.81 -2.93 2.37
N ARG A 62 -12.36 -1.96 3.15
CA ARG A 62 -13.22 -1.18 4.04
C ARG A 62 -13.20 0.25 3.55
N GLU A 63 -14.27 0.63 2.86
CA GLU A 63 -14.43 1.93 2.21
C GLU A 63 -13.99 3.09 3.14
N GLY A 64 -13.10 3.94 2.63
CA GLY A 64 -12.57 5.10 3.36
C GLY A 64 -11.63 4.77 4.52
N LYS A 65 -11.31 3.49 4.77
CA LYS A 65 -10.49 3.07 5.92
C LYS A 65 -9.28 2.26 5.51
N ASN A 66 -9.45 1.10 4.89
CA ASN A 66 -8.32 0.24 4.54
C ASN A 66 -8.57 -0.57 3.26
N ILE A 67 -7.47 -1.02 2.68
CA ILE A 67 -7.47 -1.99 1.59
C ILE A 67 -6.33 -3.00 1.83
N ARG A 68 -6.62 -4.29 1.61
CA ARG A 68 -5.68 -5.39 1.85
C ARG A 68 -5.55 -6.27 0.62
N PHE A 69 -4.32 -6.58 0.27
CA PHE A 69 -3.95 -7.43 -0.84
C PHE A 69 -3.02 -8.55 -0.36
N GLN A 70 -3.04 -9.67 -1.08
CA GLN A 70 -2.08 -10.76 -0.90
C GLN A 70 -1.39 -11.04 -2.22
N TRP A 71 -0.07 -11.01 -2.25
CA TRP A 71 0.69 -11.40 -3.45
C TRP A 71 0.37 -12.84 -3.84
N GLU A 72 0.30 -13.12 -5.15
CA GLU A 72 0.06 -14.48 -5.65
C GLU A 72 1.13 -15.48 -5.17
N GLU A 73 2.39 -15.03 -5.03
CA GLU A 73 3.49 -15.85 -4.48
C GLU A 73 3.30 -16.23 -3.00
N ASP A 74 2.48 -15.46 -2.27
CA ASP A 74 2.19 -15.65 -0.85
C ASP A 74 0.87 -16.39 -0.63
N LYS A 75 0.25 -16.90 -1.70
CA LYS A 75 -0.92 -17.76 -1.63
C LYS A 75 -0.66 -18.93 -0.68
N ASP A 76 -1.65 -19.23 0.16
CA ASP A 76 -1.58 -20.24 1.23
C ASP A 76 -0.72 -19.85 2.46
N THR A 77 -0.32 -18.58 2.56
CA THR A 77 0.28 -18.01 3.77
C THR A 77 -0.62 -16.93 4.38
N ASP A 78 -0.25 -16.46 5.58
CA ASP A 78 -0.90 -15.32 6.23
C ASP A 78 -0.30 -13.96 5.80
N ALA A 79 0.65 -13.95 4.84
CA ALA A 79 1.29 -12.71 4.40
C ALA A 79 0.37 -11.90 3.49
N TYR A 80 0.29 -10.60 3.76
CA TYR A 80 -0.49 -9.62 3.01
C TYR A 80 0.20 -8.26 3.09
N PHE A 81 -0.14 -7.36 2.17
CA PHE A 81 0.13 -5.94 2.37
C PHE A 81 -1.18 -5.16 2.53
N GLN A 82 -1.20 -4.21 3.45
CA GLN A 82 -2.38 -3.40 3.77
C GLN A 82 -2.01 -1.93 3.82
N LEU A 83 -2.86 -1.11 3.24
CA LEU A 83 -2.83 0.35 3.34
C LEU A 83 -4.04 0.77 4.19
N GLU A 84 -3.80 1.38 5.35
CA GLU A 84 -4.84 1.85 6.27
C GLU A 84 -4.70 3.35 6.53
N ILE A 85 -5.79 4.09 6.33
CA ILE A 85 -5.88 5.49 6.71
C ILE A 85 -6.07 5.56 8.22
N ILE A 86 -5.18 6.27 8.89
CA ILE A 86 -5.25 6.50 10.33
C ILE A 86 -5.46 7.99 10.60
N THR A 87 -6.32 8.30 11.56
CA THR A 87 -6.54 9.65 12.07
C THR A 87 -6.36 9.67 13.59
N GLN A 88 -5.70 10.72 14.08
CA GLN A 88 -5.57 10.96 15.52
C GLN A 88 -6.64 11.96 15.97
N ASP A 89 -7.60 11.47 16.76
CA ASP A 89 -8.81 12.19 17.19
C ASP A 89 -8.54 13.54 17.89
N LEU A 90 -7.38 13.72 18.52
CA LEU A 90 -7.04 14.92 19.29
C LEU A 90 -6.32 15.99 18.46
N SER A 91 -5.47 15.59 17.52
CA SER A 91 -4.58 16.47 16.76
C SER A 91 -5.05 16.71 15.33
N GLY A 92 -5.97 15.87 14.83
CA GLY A 92 -6.37 15.87 13.43
C GLY A 92 -5.27 15.38 12.49
N HIS A 93 -4.18 14.79 13.02
CA HIS A 93 -3.13 14.21 12.19
C HIS A 93 -3.69 13.02 11.43
N ILE A 94 -3.53 13.06 10.12
CA ILE A 94 -3.88 11.98 9.19
C ILE A 94 -2.60 11.34 8.66
N GLY A 95 -2.62 10.02 8.48
CA GLY A 95 -1.51 9.28 7.94
C GLY A 95 -1.93 7.98 7.26
N LEU A 96 -0.94 7.28 6.74
CA LEU A 96 -1.09 5.96 6.16
C LEU A 96 -0.26 4.96 6.99
N LEU A 97 -0.93 3.95 7.53
CA LEU A 97 -0.30 2.80 8.16
C LEU A 97 -0.16 1.70 7.11
N VAL A 98 1.07 1.35 6.80
CA VAL A 98 1.42 0.23 5.93
C VAL A 98 1.71 -0.98 6.79
N THR A 99 1.08 -2.11 6.51
CA THR A 99 1.44 -3.44 7.05
C THR A 99 1.95 -4.30 5.92
N ASP A 100 3.07 -4.99 6.12
CA ASP A 100 3.68 -5.87 5.12
C ASP A 100 4.51 -6.98 5.80
N PHE A 101 5.01 -7.95 5.02
CA PHE A 101 5.72 -9.13 5.50
C PHE A 101 7.02 -9.33 4.73
N ALA A 102 8.15 -9.46 5.44
CA ALA A 102 9.44 -9.73 4.82
C ALA A 102 10.25 -10.74 5.65
N ALA A 103 11.18 -11.45 5.00
CA ALA A 103 12.18 -12.19 5.76
C ALA A 103 13.09 -11.19 6.51
N ALA A 104 13.63 -11.59 7.66
CA ALA A 104 14.43 -10.69 8.51
C ALA A 104 15.59 -9.98 7.76
N LYS A 105 16.22 -10.66 6.80
CA LYS A 105 17.30 -10.10 5.97
C LYS A 105 16.84 -9.10 4.90
N ASP A 106 15.56 -9.14 4.52
CA ASP A 106 14.98 -8.35 3.43
C ASP A 106 14.09 -7.21 3.95
N LYS A 107 13.86 -7.14 5.28
CA LYS A 107 12.97 -6.18 5.92
C LYS A 107 13.40 -4.72 5.69
N ASP A 108 14.69 -4.44 5.81
CA ASP A 108 15.20 -3.07 5.64
C ASP A 108 15.02 -2.60 4.19
N ASP A 109 15.23 -3.48 3.22
CA ASP A 109 15.02 -3.20 1.80
C ASP A 109 13.53 -2.94 1.51
N ALA A 110 12.63 -3.74 2.09
CA ALA A 110 11.19 -3.53 1.96
C ALA A 110 10.75 -2.17 2.54
N ILE A 111 11.29 -1.78 3.70
CA ILE A 111 11.04 -0.46 4.30
C ILE A 111 11.56 0.67 3.39
N MET A 112 12.75 0.53 2.81
CA MET A 112 13.30 1.51 1.88
C MET A 112 12.44 1.67 0.62
N LEU A 113 11.90 0.57 0.09
CA LEU A 113 10.98 0.60 -1.04
C LEU A 113 9.70 1.36 -0.70
N TRP A 114 9.09 1.05 0.45
CA TRP A 114 7.90 1.75 0.93
C TRP A 114 8.15 3.25 1.14
N ASN A 115 9.30 3.63 1.71
CA ASN A 115 9.66 5.05 1.86
C ASN A 115 9.68 5.77 0.51
N LYS A 116 10.29 5.15 -0.50
CA LYS A 116 10.33 5.71 -1.86
C LYS A 116 8.94 5.85 -2.47
N GLN A 117 8.10 4.82 -2.35
CA GLN A 117 6.73 4.84 -2.86
C GLN A 117 5.89 5.93 -2.17
N ILE A 118 6.03 6.11 -0.85
CA ILE A 118 5.30 7.14 -0.12
C ILE A 118 5.81 8.55 -0.48
N ASP A 119 7.09 8.73 -0.76
CA ASP A 119 7.59 10.00 -1.30
C ASP A 119 7.02 10.30 -2.70
N ASP A 120 6.81 9.27 -3.52
CA ASP A 120 6.12 9.39 -4.80
C ASP A 120 4.63 9.75 -4.60
N LEU A 121 3.95 9.13 -3.64
CA LEU A 121 2.58 9.46 -3.25
C LEU A 121 2.45 10.93 -2.86
N ARG A 122 3.32 11.41 -1.97
CA ARG A 122 3.34 12.82 -1.53
C ARG A 122 3.46 13.77 -2.72
N ARG A 123 4.45 13.51 -3.60
CA ARG A 123 4.69 14.34 -4.79
C ARG A 123 3.51 14.33 -5.76
N LYS A 124 2.88 13.17 -5.98
CA LYS A 124 1.81 12.99 -6.97
C LYS A 124 0.47 13.52 -6.49
N ALA A 125 0.21 13.42 -5.19
CA ALA A 125 -0.99 13.94 -4.55
C ALA A 125 -0.88 15.42 -4.13
N GLY A 126 0.32 16.02 -4.21
CA GLY A 126 0.57 17.42 -3.90
C GLY A 126 0.65 17.74 -2.41
N MET A 127 1.18 16.80 -1.61
CA MET A 127 1.30 16.88 -0.14
C MET A 127 2.61 17.54 0.31
#